data_AF-A0A0M0LIR4-F1
#
_entry.id   AF-A0A0M0LIR4-F1
#
_cell.length_a   1.000
_cell.length_b   1.000
_cell.length_c   1.000
_cell.angle_alpha   90.00
_cell.angle_beta   90.00
_cell.angle_gamma   90.00
#
_symmetry.space_group_name_H-M   'P 1'
#
loop_
_entity.id
_entity.type
_entity.pdbx_description
1 polymer ?
#
loop_
_entity_poly.entity_id
_entity_poly.type
_entity_poly.pdbx_seq_one_letter_code
_entity_poly.pdbx_strand_id
1 'polypeptide(L)'
;MIESQAEELEKLRFFQREVDLIIAALLLTGQLTMSRVIIEPGGFSLTVSGPIIGRVRLEGKYGNKLGSAVLDGIDIVLAILLLKDDIGFTGLFIAPGGFSFNLGGPIFGGERPVVLIPNYCRVFDEFKQIVSNHFHVDAMLLKNL
;
A
#
# COMPACT_ATOMS: atom_id res chain seq x y z
N MET A 1 -2.52 28.67 -11.01
CA MET A 1 -1.47 27.89 -10.30
C MET A 1 -2.04 27.14 -9.10
N ILE A 2 -2.91 27.74 -8.28
CA ILE A 2 -3.55 27.06 -7.12
C ILE A 2 -4.63 26.05 -7.56
N GLU A 3 -5.42 26.38 -8.60
CA GLU A 3 -6.46 25.50 -9.16
C GLU A 3 -5.92 24.18 -9.72
N SER A 4 -4.76 24.22 -10.38
CA SER A 4 -4.10 23.03 -10.93
C SER A 4 -3.57 22.08 -9.85
N GLN A 5 -3.15 22.58 -8.69
CA GLN A 5 -2.71 21.73 -7.57
C GLN A 5 -3.87 21.05 -6.84
N ALA A 6 -5.04 21.70 -6.79
CA ALA A 6 -6.23 21.10 -6.19
C ALA A 6 -6.73 19.91 -7.01
N GLU A 7 -6.75 20.04 -8.34
CA GLU A 7 -7.15 18.96 -9.26
C GLU A 7 -6.19 17.76 -9.18
N GLU A 8 -4.87 18.01 -9.08
CA GLU A 8 -3.87 16.96 -8.90
C GLU A 8 -4.01 16.23 -7.55
N LEU A 9 -4.26 16.96 -6.47
CA LEU A 9 -4.51 16.36 -5.16
C LEU A 9 -5.76 15.47 -5.16
N GLU A 10 -6.80 15.89 -5.85
CA GLU A 10 -8.03 15.10 -6.00
C GLU A 10 -7.77 13.81 -6.76
N LYS A 11 -7.02 13.87 -7.87
CA LYS A 11 -6.61 12.67 -8.64
C LYS A 11 -5.77 11.70 -7.82
N LEU A 12 -4.83 12.22 -7.02
CA LEU A 12 -3.98 11.37 -6.16
C LEU A 12 -4.78 10.73 -5.03
N ARG A 13 -5.70 11.48 -4.41
CA ARG A 13 -6.61 10.92 -3.40
C ARG A 13 -7.52 9.85 -3.99
N PHE A 14 -8.02 10.09 -5.20
CA PHE A 14 -8.80 9.10 -5.94
C PHE A 14 -7.99 7.84 -6.19
N PHE A 15 -6.76 7.95 -6.70
CA PHE A 15 -5.88 6.81 -6.92
C PHE A 15 -5.58 6.03 -5.63
N GLN A 16 -5.25 6.73 -4.53
CA GLN A 16 -5.01 6.09 -3.25
C GLN A 16 -6.24 5.31 -2.77
N ARG A 17 -7.43 5.90 -2.93
CA ARG A 17 -8.70 5.23 -2.63
C ARG A 17 -8.93 4.00 -3.50
N GLU A 18 -8.64 4.06 -4.80
CA GLU A 18 -8.73 2.88 -5.67
C GLU A 18 -7.80 1.76 -5.22
N VAL A 19 -6.57 2.10 -4.81
CA VAL A 19 -5.64 1.12 -4.23
C VAL A 19 -6.22 0.47 -2.98
N ASP A 20 -6.81 1.25 -2.07
CA ASP A 20 -7.44 0.72 -0.86
C ASP A 20 -8.61 -0.22 -1.18
N LEU A 21 -9.45 0.12 -2.16
CA LEU A 21 -10.55 -0.71 -2.62
C LEU A 21 -10.05 -2.02 -3.25
N ILE A 22 -8.99 -1.97 -4.06
CA ILE A 22 -8.36 -3.15 -4.65
C ILE A 22 -7.81 -4.05 -3.54
N ILE A 23 -7.08 -3.50 -2.57
CA ILE A 23 -6.54 -4.27 -1.44
C ILE A 23 -7.68 -4.92 -0.65
N ALA A 24 -8.77 -4.19 -0.37
CA ALA A 24 -9.94 -4.73 0.32
C ALA A 24 -10.55 -5.92 -0.44
N ALA A 25 -10.74 -5.79 -1.76
CA ALA A 25 -11.26 -6.89 -2.59
C ALA A 25 -10.33 -8.11 -2.60
N LEU A 26 -9.02 -7.89 -2.63
CA LEU A 26 -8.02 -8.96 -2.60
C LEU A 26 -7.94 -9.65 -1.24
N LEU A 27 -8.16 -8.94 -0.13
CA LEU A 27 -8.30 -9.52 1.21
C LEU A 27 -9.55 -10.42 1.28
N LEU A 28 -10.70 -9.93 0.82
CA LEU A 28 -11.95 -10.69 0.84
C LEU A 28 -11.93 -11.95 -0.03
N THR A 29 -11.09 -11.98 -1.06
CA THR A 29 -10.90 -13.13 -1.95
C THR A 29 -9.73 -14.04 -1.53
N GLY A 30 -9.03 -13.73 -0.43
CA GLY A 30 -7.87 -14.48 0.06
C GLY A 30 -6.63 -14.38 -0.84
N GLN A 31 -6.62 -13.45 -1.81
CA GLN A 31 -5.46 -13.19 -2.67
C GLN A 31 -4.38 -12.37 -1.95
N LEU A 32 -4.79 -11.62 -0.92
CA LEU A 32 -3.92 -11.03 0.09
C LEU A 32 -4.37 -11.52 1.46
N THR A 33 -3.44 -11.57 2.40
CA THR A 33 -3.70 -11.83 3.82
C THR A 33 -2.68 -11.09 4.67
N MET A 34 -3.02 -10.82 5.93
CA MET A 34 -2.07 -10.31 6.90
C MET A 34 -0.84 -11.22 6.99
N SER A 35 0.34 -10.62 6.84
CA SER A 35 1.61 -11.35 6.86
C SER A 35 2.51 -10.97 8.03
N ARG A 36 2.51 -9.69 8.42
CA ARG A 36 3.37 -9.16 9.48
C ARG A 36 2.72 -7.96 10.17
N VAL A 37 3.13 -7.76 11.42
CA VAL A 37 2.90 -6.52 12.16
C VAL A 37 4.23 -5.81 12.27
N ILE A 38 4.27 -4.52 11.93
CA ILE A 38 5.43 -3.65 12.10
C ILE A 38 5.12 -2.74 13.28
N ILE A 39 5.98 -2.74 14.29
CA ILE A 39 5.83 -1.90 15.47
C ILE A 39 6.77 -0.72 15.33
N GLU A 40 6.24 0.49 15.50
CA GLU A 40 6.98 1.74 15.33
C GLU A 40 6.76 2.64 16.55
N PRO A 41 7.69 3.57 16.87
CA PRO A 41 7.45 4.55 17.91
C PRO A 41 6.20 5.38 17.59
N GLY A 42 5.15 5.24 18.42
CA GLY A 42 3.87 5.93 18.23
C GLY A 42 2.74 5.06 17.70
N GLY A 43 2.99 3.82 17.27
CA GLY A 43 1.93 2.95 16.78
C GLY A 43 2.40 1.62 16.19
N PHE A 44 1.58 1.07 15.31
CA PHE A 44 1.93 -0.09 14.51
C PHE A 44 1.35 0.04 13.10
N SER A 45 1.82 -0.80 12.19
CA SER A 45 1.23 -0.97 10.87
C SER A 45 1.16 -2.45 10.52
N LEU A 46 0.30 -2.78 9.57
CA LEU A 46 0.08 -4.16 9.14
C LEU A 46 0.56 -4.33 7.71
N THR A 47 1.29 -5.40 7.46
CA THR A 47 1.73 -5.76 6.12
C THR A 47 0.84 -6.87 5.57
N VAL A 48 0.23 -6.64 4.41
CA VAL A 48 -0.56 -7.64 3.70
C VAL A 48 0.19 -8.16 2.46
N SER A 49 0.12 -9.47 2.24
CA SER A 49 0.73 -10.13 1.08
C SER A 49 0.02 -11.42 0.71
N GLY A 50 0.26 -11.97 -0.48
CA GLY A 50 -0.37 -13.23 -0.86
C GLY A 50 -0.07 -13.69 -2.29
N PRO A 51 -0.82 -14.69 -2.78
CA PRO A 51 -0.52 -15.40 -4.03
C PRO A 51 -0.37 -14.49 -5.24
N ILE A 52 -1.22 -13.47 -5.36
CA ILE A 52 -1.22 -12.57 -6.53
C ILE A 52 0.08 -11.75 -6.65
N ILE A 53 0.82 -11.60 -5.55
CA ILE A 53 2.10 -10.86 -5.50
C ILE A 53 3.30 -11.79 -5.30
N GLY A 54 3.13 -13.08 -5.60
CA GLY A 54 4.19 -14.09 -5.58
C GLY A 54 4.54 -14.64 -4.20
N ARG A 55 3.69 -14.41 -3.18
CA ARG A 55 3.88 -14.95 -1.83
C ARG A 55 2.86 -16.02 -1.50
N VAL A 56 3.23 -16.95 -0.61
CA VAL A 56 2.27 -17.93 -0.09
C VAL A 56 1.35 -17.22 0.89
N ARG A 57 0.05 -17.55 0.84
CA ARG A 57 -0.93 -17.09 1.83
C ARG A 57 -0.54 -17.61 3.21
N LEU A 58 -0.59 -16.74 4.22
CA LEU A 58 -0.42 -17.15 5.61
C LEU A 58 -1.62 -17.99 6.05
N GLU A 59 -1.33 -19.17 6.62
CA GLU A 59 -2.35 -20.11 7.09
C GLU A 59 -1.94 -20.71 8.43
N GLY A 60 -2.90 -21.30 9.14
CA GLY A 60 -2.65 -22.01 10.39
C GLY A 60 -1.66 -23.16 10.20
N LYS A 61 -0.62 -23.22 11.06
CA LYS A 61 0.38 -24.30 11.02
C LYS A 61 -0.26 -25.68 11.17
N TYR A 62 0.34 -26.67 10.51
CA TYR A 62 -0.09 -28.08 10.55
C TYR A 62 -1.57 -28.30 10.17
N GLY A 63 -2.11 -27.45 9.29
CA GLY A 63 -3.52 -27.55 8.86
C GLY A 63 -4.51 -27.11 9.94
N ASN A 64 -4.09 -26.28 10.89
CA ASN A 64 -4.97 -25.74 11.92
C ASN A 64 -6.02 -24.81 11.30
N LYS A 65 -7.21 -25.37 11.07
CA LYS A 65 -8.37 -24.67 10.48
C LYS A 65 -8.84 -23.50 11.33
N LEU A 66 -8.74 -23.58 12.65
CA LEU A 66 -9.11 -22.47 13.53
C LEU A 66 -8.13 -21.31 13.35
N GLY A 67 -6.83 -21.61 13.26
CA GLY A 67 -5.80 -20.61 12.96
C GLY A 67 -6.07 -19.89 11.63
N SER A 68 -6.37 -20.64 10.57
CA SER A 68 -6.72 -20.05 9.27
C SER A 68 -8.02 -19.23 9.34
N ALA A 69 -9.05 -19.71 10.04
CA ALA A 69 -10.29 -18.97 10.21
C ALA A 69 -10.12 -17.65 10.99
N VAL A 70 -9.19 -17.60 11.96
CA VAL A 70 -8.84 -16.35 12.65
C VAL A 70 -8.16 -15.38 11.70
N LEU A 71 -7.22 -15.85 10.86
CA LEU A 71 -6.59 -15.01 9.84
C LEU A 71 -7.62 -14.47 8.84
N ASP A 72 -8.56 -15.30 8.40
CA ASP A 72 -9.67 -14.87 7.52
C ASP A 72 -10.55 -13.82 8.20
N GLY A 73 -10.84 -13.99 9.49
CA GLY A 73 -11.55 -12.99 10.27
C GLY A 73 -10.81 -11.65 10.33
N ILE A 74 -9.49 -11.69 10.51
CA ILE A 74 -8.64 -10.48 10.49
C ILE A 74 -8.68 -9.83 9.10
N ASP A 75 -8.54 -10.60 8.03
CA ASP A 75 -8.56 -10.09 6.65
C ASP A 75 -9.89 -9.40 6.32
N ILE A 76 -11.02 -9.97 6.77
CA ILE A 76 -12.35 -9.35 6.64
C ILE A 76 -12.42 -8.03 7.42
N VAL A 77 -11.93 -8.00 8.66
CA VAL A 77 -11.91 -6.77 9.46
C VAL A 77 -11.06 -5.70 8.77
N LEU A 78 -9.88 -6.04 8.27
CA LEU A 78 -9.03 -5.10 7.53
C LEU A 78 -9.70 -4.58 6.27
N ALA A 79 -10.36 -5.44 5.50
CA ALA A 79 -11.12 -5.02 4.34
C ALA A 79 -12.25 -4.03 4.70
N ILE A 80 -12.98 -4.27 5.79
CA ILE A 80 -14.02 -3.35 6.27
C ILE A 80 -13.43 -2.00 6.66
N LEU A 81 -12.29 -2.00 7.36
CA LEU A 81 -11.62 -0.75 7.77
C LEU A 81 -11.12 0.05 6.56
N LEU A 82 -10.58 -0.62 5.53
CA LEU A 82 -10.23 0.00 4.25
C LEU A 82 -11.47 0.59 3.58
N LEU A 83 -12.56 -0.17 3.47
CA LEU A 83 -13.82 0.31 2.88
C LEU A 83 -14.41 1.53 3.62
N LYS A 84 -14.15 1.68 4.92
CA LYS A 84 -14.59 2.83 5.73
C LYS A 84 -13.63 4.03 5.73
N ASP A 85 -12.47 3.91 5.09
CA ASP A 85 -11.37 4.87 5.17
C ASP A 85 -10.81 5.09 6.59
N ASP A 86 -10.98 4.10 7.48
CA ASP A 86 -10.44 4.12 8.85
C ASP A 86 -8.94 3.77 8.88
N ILE A 87 -8.51 2.97 7.90
CA ILE A 87 -7.11 2.67 7.59
C ILE A 87 -6.92 2.81 6.07
N GLY A 88 -5.67 2.94 5.63
CA GLY A 88 -5.35 3.03 4.21
C GLY A 88 -3.96 2.52 3.90
N PHE A 89 -3.69 2.38 2.60
CA PHE A 89 -2.39 2.08 2.06
C PHE A 89 -1.40 3.20 2.41
N THR A 90 -0.28 2.82 3.04
CA THR A 90 0.78 3.74 3.44
C THR A 90 2.08 3.52 2.68
N GLY A 91 2.27 2.36 2.04
CA GLY A 91 3.46 2.14 1.24
C GLY A 91 3.63 0.71 0.73
N LEU A 92 4.48 0.58 -0.29
CA LEU A 92 4.87 -0.69 -0.88
C LEU A 92 6.25 -1.10 -0.36
N PHE A 93 6.36 -2.32 0.14
CA PHE A 93 7.64 -2.91 0.51
C PHE A 93 8.07 -3.91 -0.56
N ILE A 94 9.25 -3.73 -1.12
CA ILE A 94 9.82 -4.61 -2.17
C ILE A 94 11.00 -5.37 -1.57
N ALA A 95 10.98 -6.70 -1.68
CA ALA A 95 12.06 -7.56 -1.25
C ALA A 95 12.35 -8.64 -2.31
N PRO A 96 13.51 -9.32 -2.25
CA PRO A 96 13.87 -10.37 -3.22
C PRO A 96 12.84 -11.50 -3.37
N GLY A 97 11.97 -11.71 -2.36
CA GLY A 97 10.89 -12.70 -2.38
C GLY A 97 9.50 -12.14 -2.71
N GLY A 98 9.43 -11.00 -3.40
CA GLY A 98 8.17 -10.35 -3.79
C GLY A 98 7.85 -9.11 -2.94
N PHE A 99 6.79 -8.41 -3.34
CA PHE A 99 6.35 -7.17 -2.68
C PHE A 99 5.23 -7.42 -1.66
N SER A 100 4.93 -6.42 -0.86
CA SER A 100 3.84 -6.43 0.13
C SER A 100 3.35 -5.01 0.39
N PHE A 101 2.09 -4.86 0.76
CA PHE A 101 1.48 -3.56 1.04
C PHE A 101 1.44 -3.30 2.54
N ASN A 102 1.81 -2.10 2.96
CA ASN A 102 1.62 -1.64 4.33
C ASN A 102 0.31 -0.87 4.44
N LEU A 103 -0.42 -1.19 5.50
CA LEU A 103 -1.68 -0.58 5.91
C LEU A 103 -1.47 0.16 7.24
N GLY A 104 -1.89 1.41 7.28
CA GLY A 104 -1.74 2.31 8.43
C GLY A 104 -2.97 3.18 8.64
N GLY A 105 -3.02 3.86 9.77
CA GLY A 105 -4.07 4.83 10.06
C GLY A 105 -4.27 5.09 11.55
N PRO A 106 -5.24 5.95 11.91
CA PRO A 106 -5.51 6.38 13.29
C PRO A 106 -5.74 5.24 14.27
N ILE A 107 -6.41 4.16 13.83
CA ILE A 107 -6.67 2.99 14.68
C ILE A 107 -5.37 2.30 15.12
N PHE A 108 -4.30 2.44 14.35
CA PHE A 108 -3.00 1.86 14.67
C PHE A 108 -2.03 2.87 15.32
N GLY A 109 -2.51 4.06 15.71
CA GLY A 109 -1.70 5.11 16.35
C GLY A 109 -0.97 6.04 15.38
N GLY A 110 -1.06 5.80 14.07
CA GLY A 110 -0.52 6.67 13.04
C GLY A 110 -1.48 7.80 12.65
N GLU A 111 -0.99 8.79 11.90
CA GLU A 111 -1.88 9.76 11.26
C GLU A 111 -2.69 9.10 10.13
N ARG A 112 -3.81 9.73 9.74
CA ARG A 112 -4.53 9.31 8.54
C ARG A 112 -3.58 9.40 7.35
N PRO A 113 -3.50 8.40 6.46
CA PRO A 113 -2.70 8.51 5.25
C PRO A 113 -3.25 9.68 4.41
N VAL A 114 -2.52 10.79 4.38
CA VAL A 114 -2.86 11.95 3.55
C VAL A 114 -1.82 12.05 2.45
N VAL A 115 -2.27 12.26 1.22
CA VAL A 115 -1.39 12.63 0.11
C VAL A 115 -0.69 13.95 0.47
N LEU A 116 0.61 13.89 0.75
CA LEU A 116 1.43 15.06 0.97
C LEU A 116 1.94 15.58 -0.37
N ILE A 117 1.47 16.77 -0.77
CA ILE A 117 2.01 17.52 -1.91
C ILE A 117 2.79 18.74 -1.42
N PRO A 118 3.97 18.59 -0.79
CA PRO A 118 4.97 19.62 -0.96
C PRO A 118 6.08 19.04 -1.83
N ASN A 119 6.21 19.60 -3.03
CA ASN A 119 7.30 19.36 -3.96
C ASN A 119 7.27 18.02 -4.74
N TYR A 120 6.11 17.43 -5.03
CA TYR A 120 6.03 16.25 -5.90
C TYR A 120 6.77 16.46 -7.23
N CYS A 121 6.57 17.62 -7.89
CA CYS A 121 7.34 17.96 -9.09
C CYS A 121 8.84 17.92 -8.84
N ARG A 122 9.32 18.48 -7.72
CA ARG A 122 10.75 18.47 -7.37
C ARG A 122 11.26 17.05 -7.11
N VAL A 123 10.52 16.22 -6.37
CA VAL A 123 10.90 14.83 -6.10
C VAL A 123 10.88 14.00 -7.38
N PHE A 124 9.92 14.25 -8.26
CA PHE A 124 9.81 13.58 -9.56
C PHE A 124 10.91 14.03 -10.53
N ASP A 125 11.27 15.32 -10.52
CA ASP A 125 12.39 15.89 -11.26
C ASP A 125 13.72 15.35 -10.73
N GLU A 126 13.90 15.29 -9.41
CA GLU A 126 15.05 14.68 -8.75
C GLU A 126 15.15 13.19 -9.09
N PHE A 127 14.04 12.44 -9.09
CA PHE A 127 13.99 11.05 -9.52
C PHE A 127 14.38 10.89 -10.98
N LYS A 128 13.77 11.66 -11.90
CA LYS A 128 14.13 11.67 -13.33
C LYS A 128 15.61 11.98 -13.53
N GLN A 129 16.15 12.94 -12.78
CA GLN A 129 17.55 13.32 -12.84
C GLN A 129 18.47 12.19 -12.34
N ILE A 130 18.16 11.57 -11.20
CA ILE A 130 18.93 10.44 -10.66
C ILE A 130 18.89 9.26 -11.64
N VAL A 131 17.71 8.90 -12.15
CA VAL A 131 17.53 7.79 -13.08
C VAL A 131 18.27 8.05 -14.39
N SER A 132 18.12 9.23 -14.99
CA SER A 132 18.80 9.60 -16.24
C SER A 132 20.32 9.65 -16.09
N ASN A 133 20.84 10.02 -14.92
CA ASN A 133 22.28 10.14 -14.70
C ASN A 133 22.96 8.81 -14.38
N HIS A 134 22.24 7.86 -13.76
CA HIS A 134 22.83 6.62 -13.25
C HIS A 134 22.38 5.36 -14.01
N PHE A 135 21.33 5.45 -14.83
CA PHE A 135 20.78 4.33 -15.58
C PHE A 135 20.60 4.71 -17.05
N HIS A 136 20.93 3.81 -17.97
CA HIS A 136 20.66 3.97 -19.40
C HIS A 136 19.18 3.66 -19.68
N VAL A 137 18.30 4.62 -19.38
CA VAL A 137 16.86 4.53 -19.67
C VAL A 137 16.58 5.29 -20.96
N ASP A 138 15.76 4.72 -21.85
CA ASP A 138 15.33 5.37 -23.09
C ASP A 138 14.69 6.73 -22.79
N ALA A 139 15.21 7.79 -23.40
CA ALA A 139 14.73 9.15 -23.22
C ALA A 139 13.25 9.30 -23.62
N MET A 140 12.75 8.48 -24.54
CA MET A 140 11.35 8.49 -24.95
C MET A 140 10.42 7.94 -23.84
N LEU A 141 10.88 6.98 -23.04
CA LEU A 141 10.15 6.48 -21.88
C LEU A 141 10.10 7.51 -20.75
N LEU A 142 11.21 8.22 -20.50
CA LEU A 142 11.27 9.28 -19.48
C LEU A 142 10.41 10.50 -19.82
N LYS A 143 10.17 10.76 -21.11
CA LYS A 143 9.35 11.88 -21.58
C LYS A 143 7.84 11.63 -21.45
N ASN A 144 7.45 10.36 -21.37
CA ASN A 144 6.06 9.92 -21.28
C ASN A 144 5.64 9.54 -19.84
N LEU A 145 6.57 9.67 -18.88
CA LEU A 145 6.36 9.59 -17.43
C LEU A 145 6.06 10.97 -16.85
#